data_AF-A0A954JX65-F1
#
_entry.id   AF-A0A954JX65-F1
#
_cell.length_a   1.000
_cell.length_b   1.000
_cell.length_c   1.000
_cell.angle_alpha   90.00
_cell.angle_beta   90.00
_cell.angle_gamma   90.00
#
_symmetry.space_group_name_H-M   'P 1'
#
loop_
_entity.id
_entity.type
_entity.pdbx_description
1 polymer ?
#
loop_
_entity_poly.entity_id
_entity_poly.type
_entity_poly.pdbx_seq_one_letter_code
_entity_poly.pdbx_strand_id
1 'polypeptide(L)'
;MSQVSSNLATRRKMWTKVIVFLALVAVVWLQPKVQKWLDERDREGTVSVPAERRDSKPSSSSPASGDRPRVIIKDVEVPSVAEVERPELTPPVANRKASLPEDSSAASAKNAKEKRPAPREKSGPSPNKSAAETRSDNKPVPGQLREIRKNVFESAAGLRYVPGSADAHRLKHVMQHAHDDSTKPVHGVFDGERDQILAVIDEAYLKAKKGGGDVRRENQNDRLVYTVNLGRRIGYTGGSEGKRKGNPACRFVRIVLEDENIVISAYPTTSF
;
A
#
# COMPACT_ATOMS: atom_id res chain seq x y z
N MET A 1 -51.47 53.57 8.88
CA MET A 1 -50.23 54.16 9.43
C MET A 1 -49.56 53.14 10.35
N SER A 2 -48.23 53.06 10.28
CA SER A 2 -47.31 52.30 11.16
C SER A 2 -47.30 50.77 11.08
N GLN A 3 -46.28 50.22 10.41
CA GLN A 3 -45.21 49.37 11.00
C GLN A 3 -44.49 48.54 9.91
N VAL A 4 -43.58 49.16 9.16
CA VAL A 4 -42.60 48.42 8.33
C VAL A 4 -41.28 49.21 8.27
N SER A 5 -40.53 49.33 9.37
CA SER A 5 -39.21 50.03 9.34
C SER A 5 -38.23 49.64 10.46
N SER A 6 -38.23 48.40 10.96
CA SER A 6 -37.33 48.01 12.08
C SER A 6 -36.46 46.76 11.86
N ASN A 7 -36.30 46.25 10.63
CA ASN A 7 -35.52 45.01 10.38
C ASN A 7 -34.16 45.17 9.67
N LEU A 8 -33.76 46.37 9.25
CA LEU A 8 -32.48 46.55 8.53
C LEU A 8 -31.26 46.89 9.42
N ALA A 9 -31.46 47.37 10.65
CA ALA A 9 -30.35 47.84 11.49
C ALA A 9 -29.56 46.70 12.16
N THR A 10 -30.18 45.55 12.40
CA THR A 10 -29.55 44.45 13.17
C THR A 10 -28.64 43.56 12.32
N ARG A 11 -28.83 43.54 10.98
CA ARG A 11 -28.03 42.70 10.06
C ARG A 11 -26.61 43.23 9.80
N ARG A 12 -26.36 44.53 9.95
CA ARG A 12 -25.03 45.11 9.70
C ARG A 12 -24.01 44.83 10.82
N LYS A 13 -24.45 44.74 12.09
CA LYS A 13 -23.54 44.49 13.23
C LYS A 13 -23.05 43.04 13.33
N MET A 14 -23.77 42.08 12.77
CA MET A 14 -23.35 40.66 12.76
C MET A 14 -22.29 40.39 11.70
N TRP A 15 -22.31 41.08 10.55
CA TRP A 15 -21.34 40.86 9.48
C TRP A 15 -19.92 41.32 9.84
N THR A 16 -19.78 42.41 10.59
CA THR A 16 -18.46 42.91 11.02
C THR A 16 -17.74 41.92 11.94
N LYS A 17 -18.47 41.22 12.81
CA LYS A 17 -17.89 40.21 13.72
C LYS A 17 -17.42 38.95 12.97
N VAL A 18 -18.13 38.55 11.92
CA VAL A 18 -17.75 37.41 11.08
C VAL A 18 -16.50 37.71 10.26
N ILE A 19 -16.36 38.92 9.72
CA ILE A 19 -15.18 39.33 8.95
C ILE A 19 -13.93 39.37 9.85
N VAL A 20 -14.02 39.93 11.07
CA VAL A 20 -12.88 39.97 12.00
C VAL A 20 -12.47 38.56 12.45
N PHE A 21 -13.43 37.66 12.68
CA PHE A 21 -13.13 36.27 13.02
C PHE A 21 -12.45 35.51 11.87
N LEU A 22 -12.93 35.68 10.62
CA LEU A 22 -12.32 35.08 9.45
C LEU A 22 -10.90 35.61 9.19
N ALA A 23 -10.65 36.90 9.41
CA ALA A 23 -9.31 37.48 9.29
C ALA A 23 -8.34 36.89 10.33
N LEU A 24 -8.78 36.70 11.59
CA LEU A 24 -7.95 36.07 12.64
C LEU A 24 -7.65 34.60 12.33
N VAL A 25 -8.65 33.84 11.86
CA VAL A 25 -8.44 32.44 11.45
C VAL A 25 -7.48 32.36 10.26
N ALA A 26 -7.58 33.26 9.28
CA ALA A 26 -6.67 33.32 8.15
C ALA A 26 -5.21 33.61 8.57
N VAL A 27 -4.99 34.51 9.54
CA VAL A 27 -3.65 34.81 10.07
C VAL A 27 -3.05 33.59 10.78
N VAL A 28 -3.84 32.86 11.59
CA VAL A 28 -3.38 31.64 12.28
C VAL A 28 -3.08 30.51 11.28
N TRP A 29 -3.85 30.41 10.18
CA TRP A 29 -3.61 29.40 9.14
C TRP A 29 -2.46 29.73 8.19
N LEU A 30 -2.08 31.02 8.07
CA LEU A 30 -0.94 31.45 7.23
C LEU A 30 0.43 31.35 7.94
N GLN A 31 0.46 31.30 9.27
CA GLN A 31 1.71 31.22 10.05
C GLN A 31 2.67 30.08 9.65
N PRO A 32 2.24 28.82 9.41
CA PRO A 32 3.17 27.74 9.08
C PRO A 32 3.80 27.84 7.68
N LYS A 33 3.29 28.69 6.79
CA LYS A 33 3.87 28.91 5.45
C LYS A 33 4.91 30.04 5.42
N VAL A 34 4.78 31.05 6.26
CA VAL A 34 5.73 32.18 6.32
C VAL A 34 7.05 31.76 6.96
N GLN A 35 7.03 30.84 7.94
CA GLN A 35 8.27 30.30 8.53
C GLN A 35 9.11 29.50 7.52
N LYS A 36 8.47 28.69 6.66
CA LYS A 36 9.19 27.95 5.59
C LYS A 36 9.84 28.87 4.55
N TRP A 37 9.25 30.04 4.30
CA TRP A 37 9.83 31.01 3.37
C TRP A 37 10.99 31.80 3.97
N LEU A 38 11.01 31.98 5.30
CA LEU A 38 12.15 32.61 6.01
C LEU A 38 13.35 31.66 6.09
N ASP A 39 13.14 30.37 6.34
CA ASP A 39 14.23 29.37 6.44
C ASP A 39 14.97 29.11 5.11
N GLU A 40 14.32 29.33 3.96
CA GLU A 40 14.94 29.14 2.64
C GLU A 40 15.92 30.28 2.29
N ARG A 41 15.75 31.48 2.88
CA ARG A 41 16.62 32.64 2.63
C ARG A 41 17.98 32.56 3.33
N ASP A 42 18.05 31.86 4.46
CA ASP A 42 19.31 31.68 5.19
C ASP A 42 20.20 30.60 4.56
N ARG A 43 19.68 29.82 3.61
CA ARG A 43 20.39 28.73 2.95
C ARG A 43 21.16 29.11 1.68
N GLU A 44 20.94 30.30 1.13
CA GLU A 44 21.65 30.77 -0.08
C GLU A 44 22.94 31.57 0.22
N GLY A 45 23.36 31.67 1.49
CA GLY A 45 24.52 32.49 1.91
C GLY A 45 25.89 31.81 1.94
N THR A 46 26.02 30.50 1.72
CA THR A 46 27.33 29.81 1.88
C THR A 46 28.04 29.63 0.53
N VAL A 47 28.73 30.70 0.11
CA VAL A 47 29.70 30.70 -0.98
C VAL A 47 30.82 29.69 -0.69
N SER A 48 30.90 28.65 -1.51
CA SER A 48 31.99 27.67 -1.48
C SER A 48 33.18 28.22 -2.26
N VAL A 49 34.30 28.43 -1.58
CA VAL A 49 35.59 28.81 -2.18
C VAL A 49 36.17 27.62 -2.96
N PRO A 50 36.69 27.80 -4.20
CA PRO A 50 37.33 26.72 -4.95
C PRO A 50 38.83 26.67 -4.65
N ALA A 51 39.34 25.52 -4.21
CA ALA A 51 40.77 25.25 -4.11
C ALA A 51 41.24 24.39 -5.30
N GLU A 52 41.72 25.12 -6.30
CA GLU A 52 42.88 24.89 -7.18
C GLU A 52 43.57 23.50 -7.25
N ARG A 53 43.53 22.95 -8.48
CA ARG A 53 44.50 22.13 -9.24
C ARG A 53 45.80 21.65 -8.55
N ARG A 54 46.11 20.36 -8.76
CA ARG A 54 47.38 19.92 -9.36
C ARG A 54 47.21 18.72 -10.29
N ASP A 55 47.86 18.85 -11.44
CA ASP A 55 47.96 17.92 -12.56
C ASP A 55 48.76 16.65 -12.23
N SER A 56 48.40 15.51 -12.85
CA SER A 56 49.33 14.49 -13.35
C SER A 56 48.63 13.53 -14.33
N LYS A 57 49.31 13.31 -15.45
CA LYS A 57 48.91 12.73 -16.75
C LYS A 57 49.00 11.18 -16.75
N PRO A 58 48.43 10.45 -17.73
CA PRO A 58 48.15 9.02 -17.63
C PRO A 58 49.25 8.14 -18.25
N SER A 59 49.31 6.87 -17.84
CA SER A 59 50.05 5.82 -18.53
C SER A 59 49.19 4.58 -18.73
N SER A 60 48.91 4.30 -20.00
CA SER A 60 48.42 3.03 -20.52
C SER A 60 49.56 2.00 -20.62
N SER A 61 49.33 0.78 -20.13
CA SER A 61 49.82 -0.45 -20.78
C SER A 61 49.23 -1.70 -20.10
N SER A 62 48.48 -2.48 -20.88
CA SER A 62 48.54 -3.95 -20.78
C SER A 62 49.61 -4.42 -21.77
N PRO A 63 50.29 -5.55 -21.51
CA PRO A 63 49.82 -6.79 -22.13
C PRO A 63 49.96 -8.05 -21.26
N ALA A 64 49.47 -9.14 -21.84
CA ALA A 64 49.26 -10.48 -21.31
C ALA A 64 50.52 -11.24 -20.83
N SER A 65 50.21 -12.33 -20.11
CA SER A 65 50.86 -13.66 -20.16
C SER A 65 51.58 -14.11 -18.89
N GLY A 66 51.10 -15.23 -18.36
CA GLY A 66 51.98 -16.33 -17.96
C GLY A 66 52.47 -16.38 -16.53
N ASP A 67 52.27 -17.55 -15.94
CA ASP A 67 53.02 -18.15 -14.83
C ASP A 67 52.80 -17.70 -13.38
N ARG A 68 52.16 -18.64 -12.68
CA ARG A 68 52.11 -18.79 -11.23
C ARG A 68 53.53 -19.01 -10.68
N PRO A 69 53.80 -18.48 -9.47
CA PRO A 69 54.28 -19.37 -8.44
C PRO A 69 53.44 -19.30 -7.16
N ARG A 70 53.31 -20.48 -6.58
CA ARG A 70 52.67 -20.83 -5.30
C ARG A 70 53.47 -20.18 -4.15
N VAL A 71 52.82 -19.33 -3.35
CA VAL A 71 53.37 -18.78 -2.09
C VAL A 71 52.35 -19.08 -0.99
N ILE A 72 52.50 -20.21 -0.30
CA ILE A 72 52.88 -20.33 1.11
C ILE A 72 52.22 -19.24 1.99
N ILE A 73 51.14 -19.66 2.64
CA ILE A 73 50.45 -18.98 3.73
C ILE A 73 51.44 -18.91 4.90
N LYS A 74 51.76 -17.71 5.35
CA LYS A 74 52.38 -17.47 6.65
C LYS A 74 51.30 -17.05 7.64
N ASP A 75 51.35 -17.72 8.77
CA ASP A 75 50.52 -17.58 9.94
C ASP A 75 50.35 -16.12 10.36
N VAL A 76 49.11 -15.68 10.49
CA VAL A 76 48.75 -14.45 11.19
C VAL A 76 48.25 -14.86 12.56
N GLU A 77 49.07 -14.54 13.56
CA GLU A 77 48.76 -14.59 14.98
C GLU A 77 47.43 -13.92 15.28
N VAL A 78 46.57 -14.66 15.96
CA VAL A 78 45.28 -14.20 16.46
C VAL A 78 45.52 -13.59 17.83
N PRO A 79 45.30 -12.28 18.05
CA PRO A 79 45.32 -11.73 19.39
C PRO A 79 44.07 -12.17 20.16
N SER A 80 44.29 -13.08 21.10
CA SER A 80 43.44 -13.40 22.24
C SER A 80 43.31 -12.16 23.13
N VAL A 81 42.12 -11.57 23.24
CA VAL A 81 41.76 -10.70 24.38
C VAL A 81 40.25 -10.57 24.56
N ALA A 82 39.86 -10.68 25.83
CA ALA A 82 38.69 -10.11 26.48
C ALA A 82 37.32 -10.79 26.25
N GLU A 83 37.16 -11.87 27.02
CA GLU A 83 35.94 -12.30 27.71
C GLU A 83 35.17 -11.10 28.29
N VAL A 84 33.98 -10.83 27.74
CA VAL A 84 33.00 -9.90 28.28
C VAL A 84 31.85 -10.72 28.83
N GLU A 85 31.71 -10.64 30.15
CA GLU A 85 30.68 -11.28 30.97
C GLU A 85 29.27 -10.98 30.45
N ARG A 86 28.53 -12.06 30.25
CA ARG A 86 27.12 -12.06 29.84
C ARG A 86 26.28 -12.12 31.11
N PRO A 87 25.42 -11.13 31.42
CA PRO A 87 24.53 -11.24 32.56
C PRO A 87 23.44 -12.29 32.27
N GLU A 88 23.48 -13.33 33.09
CA GLU A 88 22.52 -14.43 33.20
C GLU A 88 21.21 -13.89 33.81
N LEU A 89 20.18 -13.73 32.99
CA LEU A 89 18.83 -13.46 33.47
C LEU A 89 18.09 -14.78 33.65
N THR A 90 17.92 -15.13 34.92
CA THR A 90 17.16 -16.27 35.42
C THR A 90 15.66 -16.14 35.14
N PRO A 91 14.96 -17.22 34.78
CA PRO A 91 13.50 -17.23 34.68
C PRO A 91 12.87 -17.45 36.08
N PRO A 92 11.79 -16.72 36.44
CA PRO A 92 11.03 -17.05 37.63
C PRO A 92 10.17 -18.30 37.41
N VAL A 93 10.54 -19.36 38.13
CA VAL A 93 9.72 -20.53 38.44
C VAL A 93 8.62 -20.12 39.41
N ALA A 94 7.35 -20.31 39.02
CA ALA A 94 6.24 -20.37 39.97
C ALA A 94 5.20 -21.41 39.53
N ASN A 95 5.28 -22.56 40.21
CA ASN A 95 4.28 -23.59 40.39
C ASN A 95 2.82 -23.08 40.38
N ARG A 96 1.97 -23.68 39.55
CA ARG A 96 0.62 -24.09 39.98
C ARG A 96 0.26 -25.47 39.45
N LYS A 97 -0.15 -26.29 40.42
CA LYS A 97 -0.60 -27.67 40.35
C LYS A 97 -1.85 -27.84 39.49
N ALA A 98 -1.81 -28.91 38.69
CA ALA A 98 -2.80 -29.97 38.49
C ALA A 98 -4.26 -29.73 38.93
N SER A 99 -5.19 -29.93 37.99
CA SER A 99 -6.25 -30.96 38.09
C SER A 99 -6.98 -31.11 36.74
N LEU A 100 -6.71 -32.23 36.07
CA LEU A 100 -7.66 -32.92 35.18
C LEU A 100 -8.72 -33.61 36.04
N PRO A 101 -9.90 -33.88 35.48
CA PRO A 101 -10.26 -35.28 35.35
C PRO A 101 -10.69 -35.67 33.94
N GLU A 102 -10.26 -36.87 33.56
CA GLU A 102 -10.81 -37.70 32.50
C GLU A 102 -12.10 -38.38 32.99
N ASP A 103 -13.08 -38.55 32.09
CA ASP A 103 -13.90 -39.76 31.92
C ASP A 103 -14.77 -39.53 30.67
N SER A 104 -14.51 -40.18 29.52
CA SER A 104 -14.75 -41.58 29.15
C SER A 104 -16.22 -41.89 28.77
N SER A 105 -16.36 -42.55 27.61
CA SER A 105 -17.52 -43.30 27.07
C SER A 105 -17.70 -42.98 25.56
N ALA A 106 -17.06 -43.74 24.66
CA ALA A 106 -17.53 -45.00 24.06
C ALA A 106 -18.64 -44.77 23.00
N ALA A 107 -18.33 -44.84 21.70
CA ALA A 107 -18.21 -46.04 20.85
C ALA A 107 -19.53 -46.46 20.14
N SER A 108 -19.57 -46.29 18.82
CA SER A 108 -20.27 -47.17 17.86
C SER A 108 -19.89 -46.73 16.43
N ALA A 109 -18.96 -47.39 15.75
CA ALA A 109 -19.06 -48.68 15.07
C ALA A 109 -19.88 -48.66 13.76
N LYS A 110 -19.13 -48.75 12.66
CA LYS A 110 -19.36 -49.58 11.46
C LYS A 110 -20.61 -49.28 10.61
N ASN A 111 -20.37 -48.80 9.38
CA ASN A 111 -20.89 -49.52 8.23
C ASN A 111 -19.96 -49.46 7.02
N ALA A 112 -19.86 -50.59 6.34
CA ALA A 112 -18.93 -50.90 5.28
C ALA A 112 -19.62 -50.89 3.91
N LYS A 113 -18.78 -50.98 2.86
CA LYS A 113 -19.03 -51.75 1.61
C LYS A 113 -19.88 -51.01 0.55
N GLU A 114 -19.31 -50.47 -0.54
CA GLU A 114 -18.70 -51.12 -1.73
C GLU A 114 -19.60 -50.89 -2.96
N LYS A 115 -19.09 -50.18 -3.98
CA LYS A 115 -19.12 -50.60 -5.40
C LYS A 115 -18.60 -49.50 -6.33
N ARG A 116 -17.38 -49.70 -6.86
CA ARG A 116 -17.03 -49.33 -8.25
C ARG A 116 -17.63 -50.42 -9.16
N PRO A 117 -17.97 -50.08 -10.42
CA PRO A 117 -17.01 -50.43 -11.48
C PRO A 117 -16.88 -49.36 -12.58
N ALA A 118 -15.65 -49.17 -13.04
CA ALA A 118 -15.32 -48.87 -14.45
C ALA A 118 -14.94 -50.22 -15.11
N PRO A 119 -14.78 -50.40 -16.45
CA PRO A 119 -14.51 -49.39 -17.48
C PRO A 119 -15.22 -49.61 -18.85
N ARG A 120 -15.21 -48.60 -19.73
CA ARG A 120 -15.29 -48.85 -21.17
C ARG A 120 -14.56 -47.75 -21.95
N GLU A 121 -13.37 -48.10 -22.42
CA GLU A 121 -12.70 -47.46 -23.54
C GLU A 121 -13.44 -47.81 -24.83
N LYS A 122 -13.64 -46.82 -25.71
CA LYS A 122 -13.54 -47.01 -27.16
C LYS A 122 -12.96 -45.75 -27.78
N SER A 123 -11.76 -45.94 -28.30
CA SER A 123 -10.96 -45.05 -29.14
C SER A 123 -11.58 -44.84 -30.51
N GLY A 124 -11.29 -43.67 -31.10
CA GLY A 124 -11.55 -43.36 -32.51
C GLY A 124 -11.17 -41.91 -32.83
N PRO A 125 -10.04 -41.67 -33.52
CA PRO A 125 -9.58 -40.33 -33.91
C PRO A 125 -10.01 -40.00 -35.34
N SER A 126 -10.42 -38.75 -35.62
CA SER A 126 -10.07 -38.03 -36.86
C SER A 126 -10.71 -36.63 -36.98
N PRO A 127 -10.15 -35.75 -37.84
CA PRO A 127 -10.05 -34.32 -37.57
C PRO A 127 -10.87 -33.42 -38.52
N ASN A 128 -10.98 -32.17 -38.06
CA ASN A 128 -10.95 -30.91 -38.82
C ASN A 128 -12.21 -30.33 -39.49
N LYS A 129 -12.26 -28.98 -39.42
CA LYS A 129 -13.20 -28.00 -40.03
C LYS A 129 -14.60 -27.94 -39.43
N SER A 130 -15.17 -26.80 -39.05
CA SER A 130 -14.88 -25.38 -39.30
C SER A 130 -15.51 -24.60 -38.13
N ALA A 131 -14.78 -23.72 -37.46
CA ALA A 131 -14.83 -22.29 -37.76
C ALA A 131 -16.27 -21.73 -37.86
N ALA A 132 -16.86 -21.39 -36.71
CA ALA A 132 -17.78 -20.25 -36.53
C ALA A 132 -18.36 -20.20 -35.11
N GLU A 133 -17.55 -20.13 -34.05
CA GLU A 133 -18.07 -19.86 -32.70
C GLU A 133 -16.99 -19.21 -31.83
N THR A 134 -16.78 -17.91 -32.03
CA THR A 134 -16.10 -17.06 -31.03
C THR A 134 -16.56 -15.62 -31.19
N ARG A 135 -17.86 -15.39 -31.00
CA ARG A 135 -18.28 -14.12 -30.42
C ARG A 135 -18.04 -14.24 -28.93
N SER A 136 -16.78 -14.06 -28.53
CA SER A 136 -16.41 -13.90 -27.14
C SER A 136 -17.16 -12.68 -26.63
N ASP A 137 -18.02 -12.87 -25.64
CA ASP A 137 -18.54 -11.81 -24.79
C ASP A 137 -17.34 -11.11 -24.13
N ASN A 138 -16.75 -10.15 -24.83
CA ASN A 138 -15.42 -9.60 -24.55
C ASN A 138 -15.52 -8.53 -23.45
N LYS A 139 -16.08 -8.90 -22.29
CA LYS A 139 -16.04 -8.05 -21.09
C LYS A 139 -14.59 -8.03 -20.58
N PRO A 140 -14.01 -6.86 -20.31
CA PRO A 140 -12.69 -6.76 -19.69
C PRO A 140 -12.64 -7.56 -18.40
N VAL A 141 -11.61 -8.40 -18.25
CA VAL A 141 -11.42 -9.23 -17.05
C VAL A 141 -10.93 -8.33 -15.90
N PRO A 142 -11.58 -8.34 -14.72
CA PRO A 142 -11.15 -7.55 -13.56
C PRO A 142 -9.67 -7.77 -13.22
N GLY A 143 -8.99 -6.70 -12.84
CA GLY A 143 -7.58 -6.74 -12.44
C GLY A 143 -6.57 -6.71 -13.58
N GLN A 144 -7.01 -6.89 -14.83
CA GLN A 144 -6.15 -6.67 -15.98
C GLN A 144 -6.03 -5.19 -16.31
N LEU A 145 -4.83 -4.80 -16.73
CA LEU A 145 -4.54 -3.45 -17.21
C LEU A 145 -4.30 -3.46 -18.72
N ARG A 146 -4.89 -2.50 -19.40
CA ARG A 146 -4.61 -2.17 -20.79
C ARG A 146 -3.79 -0.89 -20.83
N GLU A 147 -2.64 -0.91 -21.49
CA GLU A 147 -1.92 0.33 -21.79
C GLU A 147 -2.68 1.10 -22.87
N ILE A 148 -3.12 2.32 -22.56
CA ILE A 148 -3.90 3.18 -23.47
C ILE A 148 -3.04 4.28 -24.10
N ARG A 149 -1.92 4.62 -23.47
CA ARG A 149 -0.83 5.49 -23.96
C ARG A 149 0.46 5.05 -23.28
N LYS A 150 1.61 5.52 -23.77
CA LYS A 150 2.92 5.25 -23.17
C LYS A 150 2.89 5.50 -21.66
N ASN A 151 3.13 4.45 -20.87
CA ASN A 151 3.10 4.48 -19.40
C ASN A 151 1.78 5.00 -18.81
N VAL A 152 0.66 4.80 -19.49
CA VAL A 152 -0.68 5.09 -18.96
C VAL A 152 -1.53 3.85 -19.12
N PHE A 153 -1.96 3.31 -17.98
CA PHE A 153 -2.71 2.06 -17.92
C PHE A 153 -4.14 2.32 -17.49
N GLU A 154 -5.08 1.58 -18.07
CA GLU A 154 -6.49 1.61 -17.72
C GLU A 154 -6.94 0.21 -17.27
N SER A 155 -7.67 0.14 -16.16
CA SER A 155 -8.24 -1.11 -15.67
C SER A 155 -9.56 -1.46 -16.35
N ALA A 156 -10.04 -2.69 -16.13
CA ALA A 156 -11.35 -3.14 -16.56
C ALA A 156 -12.51 -2.28 -16.02
N ALA A 157 -12.34 -1.64 -14.86
CA ALA A 157 -13.33 -0.74 -14.27
C ALA A 157 -13.23 0.72 -14.76
N GLY A 158 -12.27 1.03 -15.64
CA GLY A 158 -12.06 2.38 -16.18
C GLY A 158 -11.21 3.29 -15.29
N LEU A 159 -10.50 2.73 -14.31
CA LEU A 159 -9.51 3.48 -13.52
C LEU A 159 -8.23 3.66 -14.31
N ARG A 160 -7.65 4.87 -14.25
CA ARG A 160 -6.41 5.21 -14.95
C ARG A 160 -5.24 5.35 -14.00
N TYR A 161 -4.13 4.71 -14.33
CA TYR A 161 -2.86 4.79 -13.63
C TYR A 161 -1.86 5.49 -14.54
N VAL A 162 -1.46 6.69 -14.14
CA VAL A 162 -0.60 7.59 -14.92
C VAL A 162 0.78 7.73 -14.29
N PRO A 163 1.77 8.30 -14.99
CA PRO A 163 3.00 8.77 -14.38
C PRO A 163 2.72 9.87 -13.35
N GLY A 164 3.56 9.93 -12.31
CA GLY A 164 3.42 10.83 -11.16
C GLY A 164 3.31 10.10 -9.82
N SER A 165 3.46 10.88 -8.74
CA SER A 165 3.78 10.47 -7.34
C SER A 165 5.27 10.55 -7.00
N ALA A 166 5.59 10.43 -5.71
CA ALA A 166 6.97 10.27 -5.22
C ALA A 166 7.65 9.02 -5.80
N ASP A 167 6.87 8.03 -6.24
CA ASP A 167 7.35 6.76 -6.80
C ASP A 167 7.48 6.78 -8.32
N ALA A 168 7.39 7.96 -8.94
CA ALA A 168 7.35 8.21 -10.38
C ALA A 168 6.11 7.67 -11.13
N HIS A 169 5.37 6.68 -10.60
CA HIS A 169 4.15 6.16 -11.23
C HIS A 169 3.08 5.74 -10.22
N ARG A 170 1.81 6.06 -10.51
CA ARG A 170 0.66 5.78 -9.62
C ARG A 170 0.46 4.28 -9.37
N LEU A 171 0.56 3.46 -10.43
CA LEU A 171 0.51 2.00 -10.30
C LEU A 171 1.58 1.47 -9.33
N LYS A 172 2.81 1.99 -9.40
CA LYS A 172 3.90 1.58 -8.51
C LYS A 172 3.57 1.91 -7.06
N HIS A 173 3.02 3.10 -6.81
CA HIS A 173 2.55 3.49 -5.48
C HIS A 173 1.48 2.53 -4.93
N VAL A 174 0.46 2.19 -5.73
CA VAL A 174 -0.56 1.19 -5.33
C VAL A 174 0.08 -0.17 -5.02
N MET A 175 1.07 -0.59 -5.81
CA MET A 175 1.78 -1.86 -5.56
C MET A 175 2.69 -1.84 -4.32
N GLN A 176 3.01 -0.67 -3.74
CA GLN A 176 3.64 -0.62 -2.42
C GLN A 176 2.70 -1.12 -1.31
N HIS A 177 1.39 -1.16 -1.55
CA HIS A 177 0.41 -1.77 -0.66
C HIS A 177 0.26 -3.28 -0.88
N ALA A 178 1.08 -3.91 -1.74
CA ALA A 178 1.17 -5.37 -1.81
C ALA A 178 2.10 -5.96 -0.73
N HIS A 179 2.94 -5.11 -0.12
CA HIS A 179 3.93 -5.53 0.86
C HIS A 179 3.82 -4.67 2.11
N ASP A 180 4.06 -5.28 3.27
CA ASP A 180 4.12 -4.54 4.52
C ASP A 180 5.36 -3.65 4.60
N ASP A 181 5.20 -2.49 5.22
CA ASP A 181 6.27 -1.52 5.46
C ASP A 181 6.27 -1.14 6.95
N SER A 182 7.10 -1.84 7.72
CA SER A 182 7.21 -1.64 9.17
C SER A 182 7.82 -0.30 9.57
N THR A 183 8.38 0.46 8.63
CA THR A 183 8.88 1.82 8.91
C THR A 183 7.74 2.82 9.09
N LYS A 184 6.54 2.48 8.59
CA LYS A 184 5.33 3.28 8.77
C LYS A 184 4.58 2.84 10.03
N PRO A 185 3.99 3.78 10.79
CA PRO A 185 3.13 3.43 11.92
C PRO A 185 1.96 2.55 11.50
N VAL A 186 1.22 2.96 10.48
CA VAL A 186 0.06 2.25 9.94
C VAL A 186 0.20 2.15 8.43
N HIS A 187 0.13 0.94 7.89
CA HIS A 187 0.21 0.70 6.46
C HIS A 187 -0.82 -0.36 6.05
N GLY A 188 -1.75 -0.03 5.16
CA GLY A 188 -2.70 -1.01 4.64
C GLY A 188 -2.03 -1.94 3.64
N VAL A 189 -2.15 -3.25 3.82
CA VAL A 189 -1.53 -4.25 2.94
C VAL A 189 -2.61 -5.13 2.35
N PHE A 190 -2.69 -5.22 1.03
CA PHE A 190 -3.62 -6.09 0.34
C PHE A 190 -3.20 -7.55 0.48
N ASP A 191 -4.19 -8.45 0.50
CA ASP A 191 -3.92 -9.86 0.26
C ASP A 191 -3.86 -10.11 -1.27
N GLY A 192 -2.92 -10.95 -1.70
CA GLY A 192 -2.84 -11.44 -3.08
C GLY A 192 -1.80 -10.74 -3.98
N GLU A 193 -1.69 -11.26 -5.20
CA GLU A 193 -0.76 -10.76 -6.22
C GLU A 193 -1.34 -9.57 -6.99
N ARG A 194 -0.49 -8.89 -7.78
CA ARG A 194 -0.84 -7.68 -8.55
C ARG A 194 -2.24 -7.70 -9.17
N ASP A 195 -2.56 -8.72 -9.96
CA ASP A 195 -3.83 -8.75 -10.71
C ASP A 195 -5.03 -8.95 -9.76
N GLN A 196 -4.86 -9.69 -8.67
CA GLN A 196 -5.89 -9.86 -7.64
C GLN A 196 -6.14 -8.53 -6.89
N ILE A 197 -5.07 -7.80 -6.56
CA ILE A 197 -5.17 -6.47 -5.94
C ILE A 197 -5.94 -5.51 -6.85
N LEU A 198 -5.57 -5.47 -8.13
CA LEU A 198 -6.24 -4.62 -9.11
C LEU A 198 -7.72 -5.01 -9.29
N ALA A 199 -8.04 -6.31 -9.27
CA ALA A 199 -9.42 -6.79 -9.33
C ALA A 199 -10.25 -6.34 -8.11
N VAL A 200 -9.65 -6.34 -6.92
CA VAL A 200 -10.29 -5.83 -5.69
C VAL A 200 -10.57 -4.33 -5.81
N ILE A 201 -9.62 -3.56 -6.36
CA ILE A 201 -9.79 -2.11 -6.58
C ILE A 201 -10.87 -1.85 -7.63
N ASP A 202 -10.90 -2.63 -8.72
CA ASP A 202 -11.94 -2.56 -9.76
C ASP A 202 -13.34 -2.81 -9.17
N GLU A 203 -13.49 -3.88 -8.37
CA GLU A 203 -14.75 -4.19 -7.69
C GLU A 203 -15.19 -3.04 -6.76
N ALA A 204 -14.25 -2.52 -5.95
CA ALA A 204 -14.53 -1.41 -5.05
C ALA A 204 -14.95 -0.15 -5.81
N TYR A 205 -14.29 0.19 -6.92
CA TYR A 205 -14.66 1.35 -7.73
C TYR A 205 -16.03 1.18 -8.38
N LEU A 206 -16.33 0.02 -8.96
CA LEU A 206 -17.64 -0.26 -9.54
C LEU A 206 -18.75 -0.20 -8.47
N LYS A 207 -18.49 -0.70 -7.25
CA LYS A 207 -19.41 -0.56 -6.12
C LYS A 207 -19.56 0.90 -5.70
N ALA A 208 -18.47 1.66 -5.65
CA ALA A 208 -18.48 3.08 -5.31
C ALA A 208 -19.34 3.91 -6.28
N LYS A 209 -19.25 3.63 -7.58
CA LYS A 209 -20.06 4.31 -8.61
C LYS A 209 -21.55 4.01 -8.48
N LYS A 210 -21.92 2.82 -7.97
CA LYS A 210 -23.33 2.48 -7.66
C LYS A 210 -23.82 3.15 -6.37
N GLY A 211 -22.92 3.39 -5.41
CA GLY A 211 -23.25 3.96 -4.10
C GLY A 211 -23.87 2.96 -3.13
N GLY A 212 -24.57 3.46 -2.11
CA GLY A 212 -25.23 2.66 -1.07
C GLY A 212 -24.59 2.78 0.31
N GLY A 213 -25.15 2.11 1.32
CA GLY A 213 -24.71 2.21 2.72
C GLY A 213 -23.30 1.69 3.01
N ASP A 214 -22.74 0.88 2.11
CA ASP A 214 -21.38 0.36 2.17
C ASP A 214 -20.33 1.30 1.56
N VAL A 215 -20.73 2.47 1.07
CA VAL A 215 -19.86 3.42 0.36
C VAL A 215 -19.89 4.76 1.05
N ARG A 216 -18.71 5.25 1.42
CA ARG A 216 -18.49 6.64 1.83
C ARG A 216 -17.79 7.39 0.71
N ARG A 217 -18.35 8.52 0.29
CA ARG A 217 -17.80 9.42 -0.73
C ARG A 217 -17.49 10.76 -0.10
N GLU A 218 -16.27 11.25 -0.31
CA GLU A 218 -15.82 12.53 0.23
C GLU A 218 -15.03 13.30 -0.84
N ASN A 219 -15.05 14.62 -0.76
CA ASN A 219 -14.12 15.47 -1.49
C ASN A 219 -13.10 16.03 -0.49
N GLN A 220 -11.82 15.73 -0.68
CA GLN A 220 -10.72 16.15 0.19
C GLN A 220 -9.62 16.82 -0.66
N ASN A 221 -9.38 18.12 -0.47
CA ASN A 221 -8.34 18.87 -1.19
C ASN A 221 -8.41 18.64 -2.71
N ASP A 222 -9.58 18.86 -3.31
CA ASP A 222 -9.86 18.65 -4.74
C ASP A 222 -9.72 17.21 -5.23
N ARG A 223 -9.62 16.24 -4.31
CA ARG A 223 -9.62 14.81 -4.62
C ARG A 223 -10.91 14.15 -4.20
N LEU A 224 -11.37 13.23 -5.03
CA LEU A 224 -12.48 12.35 -4.74
C LEU A 224 -11.97 11.14 -3.96
N VAL A 225 -12.50 10.92 -2.76
CA VAL A 225 -12.15 9.78 -1.92
C VAL A 225 -13.37 8.88 -1.76
N TYR A 226 -13.18 7.61 -2.09
CA TYR A 226 -14.12 6.55 -1.76
C TYR A 226 -13.55 5.67 -0.66
N THR A 227 -14.34 5.36 0.36
CA THR A 227 -14.08 4.22 1.25
C THR A 227 -15.22 3.22 1.06
N VAL A 228 -14.90 2.00 0.64
CA VAL A 228 -15.87 1.00 0.20
C VAL A 228 -15.72 -0.26 1.02
N ASN A 229 -16.79 -0.66 1.73
CA ASN A 229 -16.85 -1.93 2.42
C ASN A 229 -17.11 -3.07 1.41
N LEU A 230 -16.21 -4.03 1.33
CA LEU A 230 -16.35 -5.22 0.47
C LEU A 230 -16.88 -6.45 1.21
N GLY A 231 -17.13 -6.36 2.52
CA GLY A 231 -17.75 -7.41 3.34
C GLY A 231 -16.88 -8.65 3.59
N ARG A 232 -15.82 -8.84 2.80
CA ARG A 232 -14.81 -9.91 2.97
C ARG A 232 -13.45 -9.33 3.33
N ARG A 233 -12.56 -10.18 3.85
CA ARG A 233 -11.16 -9.82 4.05
C ARG A 233 -10.51 -9.58 2.69
N ILE A 234 -9.75 -8.48 2.59
CA ILE A 234 -9.02 -8.07 1.37
C ILE A 234 -7.56 -7.73 1.64
N GLY A 235 -7.13 -7.89 2.89
CA GLY A 235 -5.86 -7.40 3.38
C GLY A 235 -5.83 -7.31 4.90
N TYR A 236 -4.84 -6.60 5.41
CA TYR A 236 -4.65 -6.34 6.82
C TYR A 236 -4.00 -4.97 7.06
N THR A 237 -4.05 -4.53 8.31
CA THR A 237 -3.29 -3.37 8.76
C THR A 237 -1.90 -3.84 9.19
N GLY A 238 -0.89 -3.51 8.40
CA GLY A 238 0.52 -3.64 8.72
C GLY A 238 1.12 -2.36 9.31
N GLY A 239 2.41 -2.16 9.10
CA GLY A 239 3.22 -1.16 9.80
C GLY A 239 3.57 -1.60 11.22
N SER A 240 4.32 -0.76 11.93
CA SER A 240 4.72 -1.07 13.30
C SER A 240 3.52 -1.25 14.25
N GLU A 241 2.47 -0.44 14.09
CA GLU A 241 1.24 -0.56 14.88
C GLU A 241 0.38 -1.75 14.45
N GLY A 242 0.33 -2.05 13.15
CA GLY A 242 -0.35 -3.23 12.64
C GLY A 242 0.23 -4.51 13.24
N LYS A 243 1.56 -4.64 13.17
CA LYS A 243 2.31 -5.75 13.77
C LYS A 243 2.04 -5.88 15.27
N ARG A 244 2.08 -4.75 16.00
CA ARG A 244 1.79 -4.71 17.44
C ARG A 244 0.37 -5.18 17.78
N LYS A 245 -0.60 -4.94 16.89
CA LYS A 245 -2.02 -5.33 17.04
C LYS A 245 -2.34 -6.71 16.42
N GLY A 246 -1.34 -7.46 15.97
CA GLY A 246 -1.55 -8.78 15.35
C GLY A 246 -2.14 -8.72 13.95
N ASN A 247 -1.83 -7.67 13.18
CA ASN A 247 -2.26 -7.45 11.80
C ASN A 247 -3.80 -7.56 11.60
N PRO A 248 -4.60 -6.63 12.16
CA PRO A 248 -6.05 -6.65 12.03
C PRO A 248 -6.51 -6.72 10.57
N ALA A 249 -7.50 -7.57 10.28
CA ALA A 249 -8.03 -7.75 8.93
C ALA A 249 -8.72 -6.47 8.40
N CYS A 250 -8.42 -6.11 7.15
CA CYS A 250 -9.06 -5.02 6.43
C CYS A 250 -10.19 -5.57 5.55
N ARG A 251 -11.31 -4.85 5.53
CA ARG A 251 -12.50 -5.17 4.71
C ARG A 251 -12.93 -4.01 3.82
N PHE A 252 -12.26 -2.86 3.95
CA PHE A 252 -12.60 -1.64 3.26
C PHE A 252 -11.45 -1.26 2.33
N VAL A 253 -11.77 -0.85 1.10
CA VAL A 253 -10.79 -0.22 0.20
C VAL A 253 -10.98 1.28 0.27
N ARG A 254 -9.92 2.03 0.55
CA ARG A 254 -9.90 3.48 0.35
C ARG A 254 -9.24 3.79 -1.00
N ILE A 255 -9.97 4.46 -1.88
CA ILE A 255 -9.52 4.86 -3.22
C ILE A 255 -9.51 6.38 -3.27
N VAL A 256 -8.35 6.96 -3.61
CA VAL A 256 -8.16 8.40 -3.77
C VAL A 256 -7.98 8.71 -5.24
N LEU A 257 -8.81 9.59 -5.78
CA LEU A 257 -8.93 9.88 -7.20
C LEU A 257 -8.78 11.37 -7.49
N GLU A 258 -8.16 11.70 -8.61
CA GLU A 258 -8.27 12.97 -9.33
C GLU A 258 -9.12 12.74 -10.59
N ASP A 259 -9.80 13.79 -11.08
CA ASP A 259 -10.63 13.75 -12.30
C ASP A 259 -11.56 12.52 -12.39
N GLU A 260 -12.15 12.14 -11.24
CA GLU A 260 -13.07 11.01 -11.05
C GLU A 260 -12.56 9.58 -11.31
N ASN A 261 -11.47 9.40 -12.05
CA ASN A 261 -10.95 8.08 -12.41
C ASN A 261 -9.42 7.97 -12.48
N ILE A 262 -8.66 9.04 -12.23
CA ILE A 262 -7.20 8.99 -12.15
C ILE A 262 -6.82 8.55 -10.74
N VAL A 263 -6.22 7.37 -10.61
CA VAL A 263 -5.84 6.81 -9.32
C VAL A 263 -4.62 7.55 -8.77
N ILE A 264 -4.76 8.09 -7.56
CA ILE A 264 -3.68 8.69 -6.80
C ILE A 264 -3.07 7.67 -5.85
N SER A 265 -3.93 6.96 -5.12
CA SER A 265 -3.58 5.84 -4.25
C SER A 265 -4.81 4.98 -4.01
N ALA A 266 -4.60 3.72 -3.67
CA ALA A 266 -5.63 2.79 -3.25
C ALA A 266 -5.03 1.81 -2.24
N TYR A 267 -5.68 1.63 -1.09
CA TYR A 267 -5.16 0.78 -0.02
C TYR A 267 -6.26 0.22 0.90
N PRO A 268 -6.01 -0.91 1.59
CA PRO A 268 -6.94 -1.46 2.57
C PRO A 268 -7.00 -0.64 3.85
N THR A 269 -8.19 -0.60 4.46
CA THR A 269 -8.43 -0.03 5.79
C THR A 269 -9.44 -0.88 6.56
N THR A 270 -9.49 -0.66 7.88
CA THR A 270 -10.37 -1.40 8.81
C THR A 270 -11.75 -0.74 8.96
N SER A 271 -11.90 0.51 8.54
CA SER A 271 -13.13 1.31 8.74
C SER A 271 -13.21 2.51 7.79
N PHE A 272 -14.35 3.22 7.83
CA PHE A 272 -14.71 4.37 6.99
C PHE A 272 -13.89 5.64 7.23
#